data_AF-A0AAV1NNE8-F1
#
_entry.id   AF-A0AAV1NNE8-F1
#
_cell.length_a   1.000
_cell.length_b   1.000
_cell.length_c   1.000
_cell.angle_alpha   90.00
_cell.angle_beta   90.00
_cell.angle_gamma   90.00
#
_symmetry.space_group_name_H-M   'P 1'
#
loop_
_entity.id
_entity.type
_entity.pdbx_description
1 polymer ?
#
loop_
_entity_poly.entity_id
_entity_poly.type
_entity_poly.pdbx_seq_one_letter_code
_entity_poly.pdbx_strand_id
1 'polypeptide(L)'
;MEKAIRQMASAALSELRREERLCDVVIKVGDVEFKAHKVILCGCSAYFRALFTGAWATSEKQVYSIPGVLPEIMNLIICYAYTNFVPVTEDNVVEILAAADQFLVPGMVQACSFFLEDQLCLKNCIGIWKLVDFYHCPDLKYKVFLYILYHFLEVVNASKEFLDLSVQEVAAIIENDHLNVRREDKVFETILYWINHLPAQRRGYISELLPKIYTCGGFNGRRSLSSAECYDPETRQWTLIAHMRNSRSGLGVVAYKDCIYAVGGTFTGTSHLCSAEAYNPQTNRWLAVPSMSAPRSYFGIEVVDEQLFVVGGFNGTTTMMSVERYDEEAGMWYDASNTRLPCSGLSCSVLHGNHTVVEKLFPRDATTLANVQGAAGGSI
;
A
#
# COMPACT_ATOMS: atom_id res chain seq x y z
N MET A 1 7.47 -39.88 16.34
CA MET A 1 8.78 -40.59 16.42
C MET A 1 9.94 -39.65 16.09
N GLU A 2 9.90 -38.95 14.96
CA GLU A 2 10.94 -38.02 14.50
C GLU A 2 11.22 -36.81 15.44
N LYS A 3 10.15 -36.21 16.01
CA LYS A 3 10.26 -35.10 16.98
C LYS A 3 10.94 -35.51 18.29
N ALA A 4 10.67 -36.73 18.77
CA ALA A 4 11.26 -37.27 20.00
C ALA A 4 12.75 -37.63 19.82
N ILE A 5 13.12 -38.18 18.66
CA ILE A 5 14.51 -38.47 18.31
C ILE A 5 15.33 -37.17 18.21
N ARG A 6 14.79 -36.12 17.57
CA ARG A 6 15.43 -34.79 17.53
C ARG A 6 15.61 -34.19 18.93
N GLN A 7 14.63 -34.32 19.81
CA GLN A 7 14.72 -33.82 21.20
C GLN A 7 15.79 -34.57 22.01
N MET A 8 15.86 -35.90 21.91
CA MET A 8 16.89 -36.69 22.61
C MET A 8 18.30 -36.37 22.09
N ALA A 9 18.47 -36.23 20.77
CA ALA A 9 19.77 -35.86 20.17
C ALA A 9 20.19 -34.44 20.57
N SER A 10 19.23 -33.50 20.59
CA SER A 10 19.42 -32.12 21.05
C SER A 10 19.87 -32.06 22.52
N ALA A 11 19.24 -32.85 23.39
CA ALA A 11 19.60 -32.93 24.81
C ALA A 11 21.02 -33.47 25.01
N ALA A 12 21.39 -34.56 24.32
CA ALA A 12 22.72 -35.16 24.41
C ALA A 12 23.82 -34.21 23.89
N LEU A 13 23.58 -33.51 22.78
CA LEU A 13 24.53 -32.53 22.24
C LEU A 13 24.68 -31.31 23.17
N SER A 14 23.59 -30.89 23.81
CA SER A 14 23.60 -29.80 24.80
C SER A 14 24.42 -30.18 26.03
N GLU A 15 24.30 -31.43 26.47
CA GLU A 15 25.10 -31.97 27.58
C GLU A 15 26.59 -32.02 27.24
N LEU A 16 26.95 -32.52 26.05
CA LEU A 16 28.34 -32.52 25.58
C LEU A 16 28.93 -31.10 25.55
N ARG A 17 28.16 -30.10 25.12
CA ARG A 17 28.60 -28.70 25.16
C ARG A 17 28.86 -28.22 26.58
N ARG A 18 27.96 -28.53 27.52
CA ARG A 18 28.07 -28.12 28.93
C ARG A 18 29.26 -28.77 29.64
N GLU A 19 29.60 -30.00 29.27
CA GLU A 19 30.79 -30.71 29.74
C GLU A 19 32.07 -30.32 28.96
N GLU A 20 31.96 -29.42 27.98
CA GLU A 20 33.04 -28.99 27.09
C GLU A 20 33.70 -30.14 26.31
N ARG A 21 32.95 -31.22 26.06
CA ARG A 21 33.44 -32.41 25.37
C ARG A 21 33.22 -32.27 23.87
N LEU A 22 34.27 -32.57 23.10
CA LEU A 22 34.29 -32.53 21.63
C LEU A 22 34.10 -31.12 21.02
N CYS A 23 34.11 -30.06 21.83
CA CYS A 23 34.07 -28.68 21.34
C CYS A 23 35.30 -28.37 20.47
N ASP A 24 35.07 -27.93 19.24
CA ASP A 24 36.08 -27.65 18.22
C ASP A 24 36.14 -26.15 17.84
N VAL A 25 35.37 -25.31 18.54
CA VAL A 25 35.37 -23.86 18.40
C VAL A 25 35.07 -23.14 19.72
N VAL A 26 35.67 -21.95 19.86
CA VAL A 26 35.44 -20.97 20.92
C VAL A 26 34.98 -19.66 20.27
N ILE A 27 33.76 -19.24 20.59
CA ILE A 27 33.22 -17.94 20.19
C ILE A 27 33.50 -16.94 21.30
N LYS A 28 34.20 -15.85 20.98
CA LYS A 28 34.55 -14.80 21.93
C LYS A 28 33.76 -13.53 21.64
N VAL A 29 32.99 -13.07 22.62
CA VAL A 29 32.20 -11.83 22.55
C VAL A 29 32.58 -10.96 23.74
N GLY A 30 33.30 -9.87 23.47
CA GLY A 30 33.96 -9.10 24.54
C GLY A 30 34.92 -9.99 25.34
N ASP A 31 34.69 -10.05 26.65
CA ASP A 31 35.48 -10.87 27.58
C ASP A 31 34.87 -12.26 27.86
N VAL A 32 33.74 -12.58 27.23
CA VAL A 32 33.04 -13.87 27.43
C VAL A 32 33.41 -14.84 26.32
N GLU A 33 33.72 -16.07 26.70
CA GLU A 33 34.09 -17.16 25.77
C GLU A 33 33.09 -18.30 25.84
N PHE A 34 32.63 -18.76 24.68
CA PHE A 34 31.65 -19.83 24.52
C PHE A 34 32.25 -20.99 23.74
N LYS A 35 32.43 -22.14 24.39
CA LYS A 35 32.83 -23.38 23.70
C LYS A 35 31.62 -24.02 23.01
N ALA A 36 31.80 -24.45 21.76
CA ALA A 36 30.73 -25.02 20.95
C ALA A 36 31.26 -25.99 19.89
N HIS A 37 30.34 -26.54 19.09
CA HIS A 37 30.61 -27.42 17.96
C HIS A 37 30.37 -26.68 16.64
N LYS A 38 31.38 -26.59 15.76
CA LYS A 38 31.29 -25.93 14.43
C LYS A 38 30.13 -26.48 13.63
N VAL A 39 29.98 -27.81 13.60
CA VAL A 39 28.91 -28.48 12.83
C VAL A 39 27.51 -28.07 13.27
N ILE A 40 27.30 -27.84 14.57
CA ILE A 40 26.00 -27.45 15.11
C ILE A 40 25.70 -25.99 14.75
N LEU A 41 26.68 -25.09 14.94
CA LEU A 41 26.55 -23.68 14.56
C LEU A 41 26.38 -23.47 13.05
N CYS A 42 27.12 -24.23 12.22
CA CYS A 42 26.92 -24.25 10.76
C CYS A 42 25.50 -24.69 10.38
N GLY A 43 24.94 -25.63 11.14
CA GLY A 43 23.62 -26.19 10.91
C GLY A 43 22.51 -25.14 11.07
N CYS A 44 22.62 -24.25 12.06
CA CYS A 44 21.61 -23.24 12.35
C CYS A 44 21.80 -21.91 11.62
N SER A 45 23.03 -21.59 11.18
CA SER A 45 23.40 -20.27 10.67
C SER A 45 24.23 -20.36 9.39
N ALA A 46 23.78 -19.64 8.36
CA ALA A 46 24.57 -19.48 7.13
C ALA A 46 25.83 -18.64 7.37
N TYR A 47 25.77 -17.67 8.30
CA TYR A 47 26.93 -16.87 8.71
C TYR A 47 28.04 -17.75 9.30
N PHE A 48 27.73 -18.60 10.29
CA PHE A 48 28.73 -19.48 10.90
C PHE A 48 29.29 -20.49 9.90
N ARG A 49 28.44 -20.98 8.98
CA ARG A 49 28.89 -21.82 7.88
C ARG A 49 29.95 -21.13 7.03
N ALA A 50 29.68 -19.91 6.57
CA ALA A 50 30.63 -19.12 5.81
C ALA A 50 31.90 -18.81 6.63
N LEU A 51 31.75 -18.50 7.92
CA LEU A 51 32.86 -18.18 8.82
C LEU A 51 33.83 -19.36 8.99
N PHE A 52 33.31 -20.59 9.12
CA PHE A 52 34.12 -21.77 9.37
C PHE A 52 34.60 -22.50 8.12
N THR A 53 33.94 -22.30 6.97
CA THR A 53 34.33 -22.95 5.70
C THR A 53 34.92 -21.98 4.67
N GLY A 54 35.04 -20.70 4.99
CA GLY A 54 35.58 -19.68 4.09
C GLY A 54 37.08 -19.88 3.79
N ALA A 55 37.57 -19.25 2.72
CA ALA A 55 38.95 -19.40 2.24
C ALA A 55 40.05 -19.01 3.27
N TRP A 56 39.67 -18.33 4.34
CA TRP A 56 40.56 -17.84 5.41
C TRP A 56 40.44 -18.68 6.70
N ALA A 57 39.59 -19.71 6.69
CA ALA A 57 39.46 -20.64 7.80
C ALA A 57 40.60 -21.66 7.74
N THR A 58 41.61 -21.49 8.60
CA THR A 58 42.61 -22.54 8.83
C THR A 58 42.00 -23.63 9.72
N SER A 59 42.32 -24.90 9.45
CA SER A 59 41.83 -26.05 10.23
C SER A 59 42.18 -25.95 11.73
N GLU A 60 43.26 -25.24 12.06
CA GLU A 60 43.76 -25.04 13.42
C GLU A 60 43.09 -23.86 14.16
N LYS A 61 42.39 -22.96 13.47
CA LYS A 61 41.76 -21.81 14.13
C LYS A 61 40.54 -22.26 14.92
N GLN A 62 40.65 -22.14 16.24
CA GLN A 62 39.60 -22.49 17.19
C GLN A 62 38.91 -21.28 17.81
N VAL A 63 39.55 -20.11 17.91
CA VAL A 63 38.96 -18.92 18.55
C VAL A 63 38.50 -17.89 17.51
N TYR A 64 37.24 -17.47 17.61
CA TYR A 64 36.62 -16.48 16.73
C TYR A 64 36.02 -15.35 17.56
N SER A 65 36.55 -14.13 17.42
CA SER A 65 36.01 -12.93 18.06
C SER A 65 34.89 -12.33 17.22
N ILE A 66 33.72 -12.14 17.82
CA ILE A 66 32.53 -11.59 17.16
C ILE A 66 32.19 -10.24 17.81
N PRO A 67 32.43 -9.12 17.12
CA PRO A 67 32.05 -7.80 17.63
C PRO A 67 30.57 -7.50 17.38
N GLY A 68 30.02 -6.53 18.12
CA GLY A 68 28.71 -5.93 17.82
C GLY A 68 27.48 -6.70 18.29
N VAL A 69 27.64 -7.70 19.15
CA VAL A 69 26.54 -8.46 19.77
C VAL A 69 26.75 -8.55 21.27
N LEU A 70 25.66 -8.53 22.04
CA LEU A 70 25.71 -8.73 23.49
C LEU A 70 26.03 -10.22 23.81
N PRO A 71 26.89 -10.50 24.82
CA PRO A 71 27.19 -11.88 25.22
C PRO A 71 25.95 -12.72 25.53
N GLU A 72 24.93 -12.12 26.14
CA GLU A 72 23.67 -12.76 26.49
C GLU A 72 22.93 -13.24 25.23
N ILE A 73 22.87 -12.40 24.19
CA ILE A 73 22.22 -12.72 22.92
C ILE A 73 23.01 -13.78 22.15
N MET A 74 24.34 -13.71 22.15
CA MET A 74 25.17 -14.77 21.57
C MET A 74 24.94 -16.10 22.30
N ASN A 75 24.82 -16.09 23.62
CA ASN A 75 24.47 -17.29 24.37
C ASN A 75 23.09 -17.84 23.97
N LEU A 76 22.10 -16.98 23.70
CA LEU A 76 20.80 -17.41 23.18
C LEU A 76 20.90 -18.05 21.80
N ILE A 77 21.68 -17.48 20.88
CA ILE A 77 21.92 -18.07 19.55
C ILE A 77 22.56 -19.45 19.67
N ILE A 78 23.60 -19.57 20.52
CA ILE A 78 24.29 -20.85 20.74
C ILE A 78 23.32 -21.83 21.40
N CYS A 79 22.56 -21.43 22.42
CA CYS A 79 21.54 -22.31 23.02
C CYS A 79 20.52 -22.77 21.98
N TYR A 80 20.01 -21.85 21.16
CA TYR A 80 19.06 -22.14 20.09
C TYR A 80 19.62 -23.15 19.08
N ALA A 81 20.91 -23.05 18.71
CA ALA A 81 21.55 -23.98 17.79
C ALA A 81 21.47 -25.44 18.28
N TYR A 82 21.44 -25.64 19.59
CA TYR A 82 21.35 -26.97 20.20
C TYR A 82 19.91 -27.37 20.51
N THR A 83 19.06 -26.44 20.97
CA THR A 83 17.71 -26.75 21.49
C THR A 83 16.58 -26.53 20.48
N ASN A 84 16.82 -25.76 19.42
CA ASN A 84 15.81 -25.15 18.54
C ASN A 84 14.72 -24.37 19.30
N PHE A 85 15.07 -23.83 20.47
CA PHE A 85 14.17 -23.04 21.30
C PHE A 85 14.87 -21.78 21.79
N VAL A 86 14.20 -20.64 21.62
CA VAL A 86 14.62 -19.34 22.15
C VAL A 86 13.46 -18.72 22.93
N PRO A 87 13.66 -18.32 24.19
CA PRO A 87 12.64 -17.61 24.96
C PRO A 87 12.59 -16.13 24.53
N VAL A 88 11.61 -15.79 23.71
CA VAL A 88 11.36 -14.40 23.27
C VAL A 88 10.44 -13.71 24.26
N THR A 89 10.78 -12.48 24.64
CA THR A 89 10.05 -11.60 25.57
C THR A 89 10.04 -10.17 25.03
N GLU A 90 9.22 -9.30 25.61
CA GLU A 90 9.17 -7.87 25.24
C GLU A 90 10.53 -7.18 25.39
N ASP A 91 11.29 -7.55 26.43
CA ASP A 91 12.59 -6.93 26.75
C ASP A 91 13.74 -7.37 25.84
N ASN A 92 13.59 -8.46 25.07
CA ASN A 92 14.70 -9.04 24.32
C ASN A 92 14.39 -9.25 22.82
N VAL A 93 13.14 -9.08 22.39
CA VAL A 93 12.73 -9.40 21.02
C VAL A 93 13.50 -8.59 19.98
N VAL A 94 13.81 -7.33 20.26
CA VAL A 94 14.50 -6.43 19.35
C VAL A 94 15.95 -6.86 19.17
N GLU A 95 16.66 -7.12 20.26
CA GLU A 95 18.06 -7.56 20.24
C GLU A 95 18.20 -8.96 19.65
N ILE A 96 17.26 -9.87 19.93
CA ILE A 96 17.22 -11.20 19.33
C ILE A 96 16.98 -11.09 17.82
N LEU A 97 16.00 -10.29 17.38
CA LEU A 97 15.69 -10.13 15.97
C LEU A 97 16.88 -9.53 15.21
N ALA A 98 17.52 -8.50 15.78
CA ALA A 98 18.71 -7.88 15.22
C ALA A 98 19.85 -8.88 15.02
N ALA A 99 20.15 -9.67 16.05
CA ALA A 99 21.21 -10.66 15.98
C ALA A 99 20.83 -11.84 15.08
N ALA A 100 19.57 -12.28 15.10
CA ALA A 100 19.09 -13.38 14.25
C ALA A 100 19.17 -13.03 12.76
N ASP A 101 18.86 -11.78 12.39
CA ASP A 101 19.07 -11.26 11.04
C ASP A 101 20.58 -11.17 10.71
N GLN A 102 21.36 -10.49 11.57
CA GLN A 102 22.81 -10.32 11.38
C GLN A 102 23.56 -11.65 11.19
N PHE A 103 23.22 -12.67 12.00
CA PHE A 103 23.85 -13.98 11.96
C PHE A 103 23.10 -14.99 11.09
N LEU A 104 22.09 -14.55 10.33
CA LEU A 104 21.32 -15.38 9.40
C LEU A 104 20.82 -16.68 10.06
N VAL A 105 20.03 -16.53 11.13
CA VAL A 105 19.40 -17.61 11.90
C VAL A 105 17.87 -17.58 11.69
N PRO A 106 17.35 -18.14 10.58
CA PRO A 106 15.97 -17.90 10.15
C PRO A 106 14.93 -18.37 11.16
N GLY A 107 15.21 -19.46 11.88
CA GLY A 107 14.26 -19.98 12.87
C GLY A 107 14.14 -19.10 14.13
N MET A 108 15.14 -18.27 14.44
CA MET A 108 15.01 -17.25 15.49
C MET A 108 14.24 -16.03 14.98
N VAL A 109 14.48 -15.60 13.72
CA VAL A 109 13.66 -14.55 13.07
C VAL A 109 12.19 -14.94 13.05
N GLN A 110 11.89 -16.21 12.73
CA GLN A 110 10.54 -16.75 12.74
C GLN A 110 9.92 -16.76 14.16
N ALA A 111 10.70 -17.14 15.19
CA ALA A 111 10.24 -17.10 16.58
C ALA A 111 9.90 -15.68 17.04
N CYS A 112 10.76 -14.70 16.73
CA CYS A 112 10.50 -13.28 16.98
C CYS A 112 9.27 -12.80 16.21
N SER A 113 9.11 -13.23 14.95
CA SER A 113 7.96 -12.85 14.13
C SER A 113 6.63 -13.33 14.71
N PHE A 114 6.56 -14.58 15.18
CA PHE A 114 5.36 -15.11 15.85
C PHE A 114 5.06 -14.37 17.15
N PHE A 115 6.07 -14.04 17.94
CA PHE A 115 5.88 -13.27 19.16
C PHE A 115 5.35 -11.86 18.86
N LEU A 116 5.93 -11.15 17.89
CA LEU A 116 5.48 -9.82 17.48
C LEU A 116 4.06 -9.84 16.90
N GLU A 117 3.68 -10.90 16.18
CA GLU A 117 2.33 -11.10 15.67
C GLU A 117 1.30 -11.26 16.80
N ASP A 118 1.64 -12.03 17.84
CA ASP A 118 0.76 -12.24 19.01
C ASP A 118 0.60 -10.98 19.88
N GLN A 119 1.62 -10.11 19.90
CA GLN A 119 1.61 -8.85 20.66
C GLN A 119 1.07 -7.66 19.87
N LEU A 120 0.57 -7.86 18.65
CA LEU A 120 0.12 -6.78 17.79
C LEU A 120 -1.10 -6.05 18.39
N CYS A 121 -0.98 -4.73 18.55
CA CYS A 121 -2.06 -3.89 19.04
C CYS A 121 -2.05 -2.49 18.40
N LEU A 122 -3.12 -1.72 18.63
CA LEU A 122 -3.28 -0.36 18.10
C LEU A 122 -2.12 0.59 18.43
N LYS A 123 -1.43 0.39 19.55
CA LYS A 123 -0.36 1.29 20.02
C LYS A 123 1.01 0.98 19.42
N ASN A 124 1.33 -0.30 19.21
CA ASN A 124 2.66 -0.76 18.80
C ASN A 124 2.75 -1.19 17.32
N CYS A 125 1.62 -1.29 16.61
CA CYS A 125 1.60 -1.79 15.24
C CYS A 125 2.52 -1.01 14.28
N ILE A 126 2.62 0.31 14.43
CA ILE A 126 3.49 1.15 13.59
C ILE A 126 4.98 0.86 13.88
N GLY A 127 5.36 0.82 15.15
CA GLY A 127 6.70 0.45 15.59
C GLY A 127 7.09 -0.95 15.12
N ILE A 128 6.18 -1.93 15.25
CA ILE A 128 6.39 -3.29 14.73
C ILE A 128 6.56 -3.25 13.21
N TRP A 129 5.71 -2.52 12.48
CA TRP A 129 5.79 -2.40 11.01
C TRP A 129 7.15 -1.87 10.55
N LYS A 130 7.65 -0.81 11.20
CA LYS A 130 8.98 -0.25 10.92
C LYS A 130 10.11 -1.21 11.28
N LEU A 131 10.00 -1.88 12.43
CA LEU A 131 10.98 -2.86 12.90
C LEU A 131 11.14 -4.02 11.93
N VAL A 132 10.02 -4.61 11.49
CA VAL A 132 10.02 -5.77 10.59
C VAL A 132 10.39 -5.41 9.16
N ASP A 133 10.20 -4.15 8.76
CA ASP A 133 10.75 -3.64 7.51
C ASP A 133 12.28 -3.53 7.56
N PHE A 134 12.82 -2.97 8.65
CA PHE A 134 14.26 -2.82 8.84
C PHE A 134 15.00 -4.16 8.81
N TYR A 135 14.44 -5.19 9.47
CA TYR A 135 14.99 -6.55 9.47
C TYR A 135 14.40 -7.47 8.39
N HIS A 136 13.83 -6.90 7.31
CA HIS A 136 13.42 -7.62 6.10
C HIS A 136 12.56 -8.87 6.35
N CYS A 137 11.49 -8.72 7.12
CA CYS A 137 10.51 -9.76 7.43
C CYS A 137 9.19 -9.52 6.63
N PRO A 138 9.15 -9.85 5.32
CA PRO A 138 8.09 -9.40 4.41
C PRO A 138 6.70 -9.96 4.77
N ASP A 139 6.61 -11.22 5.20
CA ASP A 139 5.34 -11.86 5.54
C ASP A 139 4.67 -11.17 6.73
N LEU A 140 5.44 -10.90 7.79
CA LEU A 140 4.95 -10.18 8.96
C LEU A 140 4.68 -8.71 8.64
N LYS A 141 5.56 -8.05 7.86
CA LYS A 141 5.35 -6.68 7.38
C LYS A 141 3.99 -6.52 6.71
N TYR A 142 3.65 -7.44 5.80
CA TYR A 142 2.38 -7.42 5.09
C TYR A 142 1.18 -7.59 6.05
N LYS A 143 1.25 -8.55 6.98
CA LYS A 143 0.18 -8.75 7.98
C LYS A 143 -0.04 -7.52 8.87
N VAL A 144 1.05 -6.94 9.37
CA VAL A 144 0.99 -5.74 10.22
C VAL A 144 0.46 -4.55 9.43
N PHE A 145 0.85 -4.41 8.16
CA PHE A 145 0.34 -3.37 7.29
C PHE A 145 -1.18 -3.50 7.06
N LEU A 146 -1.68 -4.71 6.80
CA LEU A 146 -3.13 -4.96 6.72
C LEU A 146 -3.87 -4.61 8.02
N TYR A 147 -3.27 -4.92 9.18
CA TYR A 147 -3.83 -4.54 10.47
C TYR A 147 -3.95 -3.01 10.63
N ILE A 148 -2.90 -2.26 10.24
CA ILE A 148 -2.91 -0.79 10.23
C ILE A 148 -4.03 -0.27 9.31
N LEU A 149 -4.18 -0.82 8.11
CA LEU A 149 -5.22 -0.42 7.17
C LEU A 149 -6.64 -0.70 7.70
N TYR A 150 -6.82 -1.87 8.34
CA TYR A 150 -8.11 -2.29 8.88
C TYR A 150 -8.55 -1.45 10.09
N HIS A 151 -7.60 -1.06 10.94
CA HIS A 151 -7.84 -0.26 12.15
C HIS A 151 -7.38 1.20 12.00
N PHE A 152 -7.27 1.72 10.78
CA PHE A 152 -6.59 2.99 10.48
C PHE A 152 -6.95 4.15 11.42
N LEU A 153 -8.24 4.47 11.56
CA LEU A 153 -8.67 5.59 12.41
C LEU A 153 -8.41 5.32 13.90
N GLU A 154 -8.49 4.07 14.34
CA GLU A 154 -8.19 3.70 15.73
C GLU A 154 -6.68 3.83 16.01
N VAL A 155 -5.84 3.42 15.06
CA VAL A 155 -4.38 3.53 15.13
C VAL A 155 -3.95 5.00 15.17
N VAL A 156 -4.48 5.85 14.29
CA VAL A 156 -4.18 7.30 14.26
C VAL A 156 -4.50 7.98 15.59
N ASN A 157 -5.56 7.55 16.27
CA ASN A 157 -5.96 8.11 17.56
C ASN A 157 -5.19 7.50 18.75
N ALA A 158 -4.84 6.22 18.69
CA ALA A 158 -4.23 5.49 19.80
C ALA A 158 -2.70 5.55 19.81
N SER A 159 -2.06 5.58 18.64
CA SER A 159 -0.60 5.57 18.50
C SER A 159 -0.06 6.94 18.10
N LYS A 160 0.86 7.46 18.91
CA LYS A 160 1.60 8.69 18.58
C LYS A 160 2.62 8.48 17.48
N GLU A 161 3.06 7.23 17.26
CA GLU A 161 4.06 6.87 16.25
C GLU A 161 3.57 7.15 14.82
N PHE A 162 2.26 7.30 14.62
CA PHE A 162 1.70 7.75 13.34
C PHE A 162 2.27 9.11 12.91
N LEU A 163 2.50 10.01 13.88
CA LEU A 163 3.08 11.32 13.59
C LEU A 163 4.54 11.24 13.20
N ASP A 164 5.23 10.12 13.45
CA ASP A 164 6.63 9.88 13.09
C ASP A 164 6.79 9.19 11.73
N LEU A 165 5.68 8.89 11.04
CA LEU A 165 5.72 8.38 9.67
C LEU A 165 6.26 9.44 8.70
N SER A 166 6.99 8.98 7.69
CA SER A 166 7.40 9.74 6.51
C SER A 166 6.24 9.96 5.55
N VAL A 167 6.39 10.88 4.59
CA VAL A 167 5.35 11.13 3.57
C VAL A 167 5.08 9.88 2.73
N GLN A 168 6.12 9.11 2.38
CA GLN A 168 5.99 7.90 1.57
C GLN A 168 5.19 6.81 2.31
N GLU A 169 5.41 6.67 3.62
CA GLU A 169 4.67 5.73 4.46
C GLU A 169 3.21 6.15 4.61
N VAL A 170 2.95 7.45 4.80
CA VAL A 170 1.59 8.00 4.89
C VAL A 170 0.85 7.84 3.56
N ALA A 171 1.50 8.16 2.44
CA ALA A 171 0.96 7.97 1.09
C ALA A 171 0.63 6.49 0.83
N ALA A 172 1.54 5.58 1.15
CA ALA A 172 1.33 4.14 0.98
C ALA A 172 0.11 3.61 1.77
N ILE A 173 -0.18 4.19 2.93
CA ILE A 173 -1.38 3.85 3.72
C ILE A 173 -2.64 4.41 3.05
N ILE A 174 -2.62 5.68 2.65
CA ILE A 174 -3.79 6.41 2.14
C ILE A 174 -4.20 5.92 0.75
N GLU A 175 -3.24 5.65 -0.13
CA GLU A 175 -3.46 5.20 -1.51
C GLU A 175 -3.88 3.73 -1.59
N ASN A 176 -3.89 3.00 -0.47
CA ASN A 176 -4.19 1.59 -0.48
C ASN A 176 -5.71 1.32 -0.56
N ASP A 177 -6.13 0.55 -1.56
CA ASP A 177 -7.53 0.17 -1.77
C ASP A 177 -8.16 -0.63 -0.60
N HIS A 178 -7.34 -1.22 0.27
CA HIS A 178 -7.79 -1.93 1.47
C HIS A 178 -7.95 -1.04 2.71
N LEU A 179 -7.68 0.27 2.61
CA LEU A 179 -7.86 1.22 3.69
C LEU A 179 -9.32 1.22 4.21
N ASN A 180 -9.51 0.85 5.46
CA ASN A 180 -10.83 0.70 6.05
C ASN A 180 -11.33 2.01 6.64
N VAL A 181 -11.89 2.87 5.79
CA VAL A 181 -12.47 4.15 6.21
C VAL A 181 -13.86 4.33 5.59
N ARG A 182 -14.86 4.62 6.44
CA ARG A 182 -16.25 4.81 5.99
C ARG A 182 -16.49 6.12 5.25
N ARG A 183 -15.67 7.14 5.51
CA ARG A 183 -15.83 8.49 4.98
C ARG A 183 -14.48 9.11 4.68
N GLU A 184 -14.32 9.62 3.46
CA GLU A 184 -13.09 10.23 2.97
C GLU A 184 -12.69 11.49 3.74
N ASP A 185 -13.65 12.20 4.35
CA ASP A 185 -13.38 13.34 5.22
C ASP A 185 -12.47 13.00 6.41
N LYS A 186 -12.50 11.75 6.90
CA LYS A 186 -11.60 11.29 7.96
C LYS A 186 -10.18 11.04 7.48
N VAL A 187 -10.00 10.61 6.23
CA VAL A 187 -8.68 10.52 5.61
C VAL A 187 -8.09 11.93 5.47
N PHE A 188 -8.90 12.86 4.99
CA PHE A 188 -8.53 14.27 4.87
C PHE A 188 -8.14 14.90 6.21
N GLU A 189 -8.96 14.71 7.26
CA GLU A 189 -8.65 15.18 8.62
C GLU A 189 -7.33 14.59 9.14
N THR A 190 -7.08 13.31 8.91
CA THR A 190 -5.83 12.62 9.32
C THR A 190 -4.60 13.18 8.61
N ILE A 191 -4.68 13.43 7.30
CA ILE A 191 -3.58 14.04 6.54
C ILE A 191 -3.25 15.42 7.11
N LEU A 192 -4.28 16.25 7.33
CA LEU A 192 -4.09 17.57 7.94
C LEU A 192 -3.54 17.47 9.37
N TYR A 193 -3.96 16.49 10.16
CA TYR A 193 -3.43 16.23 11.49
C TYR A 193 -1.92 15.92 11.43
N TRP A 194 -1.48 15.04 10.51
CA TRP A 194 -0.07 14.71 10.31
C TRP A 194 0.76 15.91 9.82
N ILE A 195 0.24 16.70 8.87
CA ILE A 195 0.92 17.90 8.37
C ILE A 195 1.09 18.96 9.46
N ASN A 196 0.03 19.22 10.22
CA ASN A 196 0.03 20.26 11.26
C ASN A 196 0.94 19.94 12.45
N HIS A 197 1.40 18.69 12.57
CA HIS A 197 2.41 18.32 13.56
C HIS A 197 3.79 18.96 13.27
N LEU A 198 4.19 19.05 11.99
CA LEU A 198 5.46 19.66 11.55
C LEU A 198 5.24 20.53 10.29
N PRO A 199 4.50 21.65 10.41
CA PRO A 199 4.00 22.38 9.24
C PRO A 199 5.13 22.96 8.37
N ALA A 200 6.25 23.36 8.97
CA ALA A 200 7.40 23.90 8.23
C ALA A 200 8.05 22.87 7.29
N GLN A 201 7.99 21.58 7.65
CA GLN A 201 8.58 20.48 6.87
C GLN A 201 7.54 19.79 5.97
N ARG A 202 6.27 19.77 6.40
CA ARG A 202 5.24 18.91 5.80
C ARG A 202 4.28 19.61 4.84
N ARG A 203 4.19 20.94 4.85
CA ARG A 203 3.27 21.68 3.94
C ARG A 203 3.49 21.36 2.46
N GLY A 204 4.75 21.17 2.05
CA GLY A 204 5.08 20.82 0.66
C GLY A 204 4.45 19.52 0.17
N TYR A 205 4.10 18.61 1.08
CA TYR A 205 3.50 17.31 0.75
C TYR A 205 1.98 17.34 0.63
N ILE A 206 1.32 18.49 0.85
CA ILE A 206 -0.14 18.58 0.72
C ILE A 206 -0.60 18.20 -0.69
N SER A 207 0.09 18.69 -1.72
CA SER A 207 -0.28 18.40 -3.10
C SER A 207 -0.04 16.93 -3.50
N GLU A 208 0.83 16.22 -2.77
CA GLU A 208 1.09 14.79 -2.95
C GLU A 208 0.01 13.95 -2.26
N LEU A 209 -0.35 14.30 -1.02
CA LEU A 209 -1.31 13.52 -0.21
C LEU A 209 -2.79 13.90 -0.46
N LEU A 210 -3.05 15.08 -1.00
CA LEU A 210 -4.41 15.59 -1.24
C LEU A 210 -4.52 16.11 -2.68
N PRO A 211 -5.06 15.30 -3.61
CA PRO A 211 -5.21 15.72 -4.99
C PRO A 211 -6.16 16.92 -5.10
N LYS A 212 -5.84 17.82 -6.03
CA LYS A 212 -6.68 18.99 -6.32
C LYS A 212 -7.90 18.59 -7.14
N ILE A 213 -9.02 19.28 -6.91
CA ILE A 213 -10.25 19.08 -7.69
C ILE A 213 -10.29 20.14 -8.79
N TYR A 214 -10.70 19.75 -9.99
CA TYR A 214 -10.79 20.66 -11.13
C TYR A 214 -12.18 20.63 -11.74
N THR A 215 -12.63 21.80 -12.19
CA THR A 215 -13.87 21.96 -12.95
C THR A 215 -13.56 22.74 -14.21
N CYS A 216 -14.27 22.44 -15.30
CA CYS A 216 -14.15 23.19 -16.55
C CYS A 216 -15.46 23.19 -17.33
N GLY A 217 -15.76 24.32 -17.96
CA GLY A 217 -16.95 24.48 -18.79
C GLY A 217 -18.24 24.61 -17.98
N GLY A 218 -19.33 24.08 -18.52
CA GLY A 218 -20.67 24.16 -17.93
C GLY A 218 -21.53 25.29 -18.51
N PHE A 219 -22.69 25.54 -17.89
CA PHE A 219 -23.67 26.52 -18.34
C PHE A 219 -24.20 27.33 -17.14
N ASN A 220 -24.12 28.65 -17.21
CA ASN A 220 -24.49 29.53 -16.09
C ASN A 220 -25.94 30.08 -16.18
N GLY A 221 -26.80 29.42 -16.94
CA GLY A 221 -28.16 29.91 -17.24
C GLY A 221 -28.24 30.86 -18.43
N ARG A 222 -27.10 31.37 -18.93
CA ARG A 222 -27.06 32.30 -20.08
C ARG A 222 -26.19 31.80 -21.24
N ARG A 223 -25.02 31.24 -20.95
CA ARG A 223 -24.07 30.79 -21.98
C ARG A 223 -23.25 29.59 -21.51
N SER A 224 -22.76 28.80 -22.46
CA SER A 224 -21.69 27.83 -22.21
C SER A 224 -20.43 28.56 -21.77
N LEU A 225 -19.70 27.98 -20.83
CA LEU A 225 -18.51 28.54 -20.24
C LEU A 225 -17.25 27.92 -20.84
N SER A 226 -16.18 28.70 -20.91
CA SER A 226 -14.81 28.22 -21.16
C SER A 226 -13.93 28.31 -19.92
N SER A 227 -14.45 28.90 -18.83
CA SER A 227 -13.75 29.02 -17.56
C SER A 227 -13.50 27.64 -16.95
N ALA A 228 -12.44 27.58 -16.16
CA ALA A 228 -12.09 26.44 -15.36
C ALA A 228 -11.63 26.92 -13.98
N GLU A 229 -11.85 26.10 -12.97
CA GLU A 229 -11.48 26.40 -11.59
C GLU A 229 -10.81 25.18 -10.96
N CYS A 230 -9.89 25.43 -10.04
CA CYS A 230 -9.21 24.41 -9.26
C CYS A 230 -9.46 24.66 -7.77
N TYR A 231 -9.92 23.64 -7.05
CA TYR A 231 -9.99 23.66 -5.60
C TYR A 231 -8.67 23.15 -5.04
N ASP A 232 -8.03 24.01 -4.25
CA ASP A 232 -6.81 23.67 -3.55
C ASP A 232 -7.15 23.22 -2.11
N PRO A 233 -6.91 21.96 -1.74
CA PRO A 233 -7.21 21.46 -0.40
C PRO A 233 -6.37 22.13 0.70
N GLU A 234 -5.20 22.71 0.36
CA GLU A 234 -4.37 23.48 1.30
C GLU A 234 -5.07 24.78 1.72
N THR A 235 -5.54 25.54 0.72
CA THR A 235 -6.15 26.86 0.98
C THR A 235 -7.66 26.77 1.23
N ARG A 236 -8.27 25.63 0.87
CA ARG A 236 -9.72 25.41 0.86
C ARG A 236 -10.47 26.43 0.01
N GLN A 237 -9.85 26.88 -1.07
CA GLN A 237 -10.42 27.88 -1.99
C GLN A 237 -10.47 27.34 -3.42
N TRP A 238 -11.50 27.77 -4.14
CA TRP A 238 -11.55 27.67 -5.59
C TRP A 238 -10.77 28.84 -6.20
N THR A 239 -9.91 28.55 -7.16
CA THR A 239 -9.12 29.53 -7.91
C THR A 239 -9.35 29.36 -9.40
N LEU A 240 -9.56 30.47 -10.11
CA LEU A 240 -9.62 30.46 -11.57
C LEU A 240 -8.29 30.03 -12.18
N ILE A 241 -8.34 29.08 -13.11
CA ILE A 241 -7.18 28.62 -13.89
C ILE A 241 -7.33 29.08 -15.36
N ALA A 242 -6.39 28.70 -16.22
CA ALA A 242 -6.48 29.03 -17.63
C ALA A 242 -7.82 28.58 -18.24
N HIS A 243 -8.38 29.40 -19.13
CA HIS A 243 -9.63 29.10 -19.82
C HIS A 243 -9.37 28.20 -21.02
N MET A 244 -10.34 27.34 -21.33
CA MET A 244 -10.38 26.60 -22.59
C MET A 244 -10.54 27.56 -23.76
N ARG A 245 -10.08 27.14 -24.94
CA ARG A 245 -10.26 27.90 -26.19
C ARG A 245 -11.72 27.95 -26.61
N ASN A 246 -12.45 26.86 -26.41
CA ASN A 246 -13.86 26.75 -26.75
C ASN A 246 -14.72 26.67 -25.49
N SER A 247 -15.83 27.41 -25.47
CA SER A 247 -16.85 27.26 -24.44
C SER A 247 -17.65 25.98 -24.66
N ARG A 248 -17.84 25.20 -23.60
CA ARG A 248 -18.41 23.86 -23.65
C ARG A 248 -19.40 23.65 -22.51
N SER A 249 -20.59 23.14 -22.81
CA SER A 249 -21.50 22.51 -21.83
C SER A 249 -21.89 21.11 -22.31
N GLY A 250 -22.31 20.22 -21.39
CA GLY A 250 -22.59 18.82 -21.73
C GLY A 250 -21.38 18.07 -22.30
N LEU A 251 -20.17 18.50 -21.94
CA LEU A 251 -18.89 17.89 -22.33
C LEU A 251 -18.59 16.65 -21.47
N GLY A 252 -17.68 15.80 -21.96
CA GLY A 252 -17.01 14.79 -21.14
C GLY A 252 -15.74 15.36 -20.53
N VAL A 253 -15.50 15.10 -19.24
CA VAL A 253 -14.27 15.48 -18.53
C VAL A 253 -13.65 14.23 -17.89
N VAL A 254 -12.36 14.00 -18.09
CA VAL A 254 -11.65 12.87 -17.47
C VAL A 254 -10.20 13.24 -17.15
N ALA A 255 -9.66 12.71 -16.05
CA ALA A 255 -8.25 12.81 -15.71
C ALA A 255 -7.49 11.63 -16.34
N TYR A 256 -6.41 11.91 -17.06
CA TYR A 256 -5.59 10.90 -17.72
C TYR A 256 -4.16 11.42 -17.86
N LYS A 257 -3.17 10.61 -17.42
CA LYS A 257 -1.73 10.93 -17.44
C LYS A 257 -1.42 12.37 -16.98
N ASP A 258 -1.83 12.68 -15.76
CA ASP A 258 -1.64 13.98 -15.09
C ASP A 258 -2.26 15.20 -15.79
N CYS A 259 -3.10 14.98 -16.81
CA CYS A 259 -3.81 16.01 -17.54
C CYS A 259 -5.33 15.85 -17.39
N ILE A 260 -6.07 16.93 -17.64
CA ILE A 260 -7.53 16.92 -17.65
C ILE A 260 -8.01 17.10 -19.08
N TYR A 261 -8.72 16.11 -19.59
CA TYR A 261 -9.26 16.12 -20.94
C TYR A 261 -10.70 16.62 -20.91
N ALA A 262 -10.97 17.70 -21.65
CA ALA A 262 -12.29 18.27 -21.89
C ALA A 262 -12.69 17.98 -23.35
N VAL A 263 -13.64 17.07 -23.54
CA VAL A 263 -13.96 16.49 -24.85
C VAL A 263 -15.39 16.84 -25.26
N GLY A 264 -15.56 17.25 -26.52
CA GLY A 264 -16.87 17.52 -27.11
C GLY A 264 -17.68 18.60 -26.37
N GLY A 265 -18.99 18.39 -26.28
CA GLY A 265 -19.95 19.30 -25.68
C GLY A 265 -20.66 20.19 -26.71
N THR A 266 -21.36 21.22 -26.22
CA THR A 266 -22.11 22.16 -27.05
C THR A 266 -21.83 23.62 -26.66
N PHE A 267 -21.74 24.48 -27.66
CA PHE A 267 -21.49 25.91 -27.48
C PHE A 267 -22.80 26.71 -27.36
N THR A 268 -23.76 26.48 -28.27
CA THR A 268 -25.04 27.20 -28.37
C THR A 268 -26.26 26.33 -28.08
N GLY A 269 -26.07 25.08 -27.67
CA GLY A 269 -27.14 24.06 -27.59
C GLY A 269 -27.48 23.44 -28.94
N THR A 270 -27.19 24.12 -30.05
CA THR A 270 -27.38 23.64 -31.43
C THR A 270 -26.07 23.30 -32.13
N SER A 271 -24.96 23.90 -31.70
CA SER A 271 -23.62 23.63 -32.24
C SER A 271 -22.88 22.67 -31.32
N HIS A 272 -22.75 21.42 -31.75
CA HIS A 272 -22.05 20.35 -31.03
C HIS A 272 -20.60 20.26 -31.50
N LEU A 273 -19.69 19.97 -30.58
CA LEU A 273 -18.26 19.98 -30.80
C LEU A 273 -17.72 18.56 -30.92
N CYS A 274 -16.78 18.35 -31.84
CA CYS A 274 -15.92 17.16 -31.89
C CYS A 274 -14.53 17.41 -31.32
N SER A 275 -14.17 18.66 -31.05
CA SER A 275 -12.85 19.03 -30.56
C SER A 275 -12.62 18.56 -29.12
N ALA A 276 -11.36 18.32 -28.78
CA ALA A 276 -10.91 18.00 -27.44
C ALA A 276 -9.78 18.96 -27.03
N GLU A 277 -9.67 19.23 -25.74
CA GLU A 277 -8.59 20.03 -25.16
C GLU A 277 -8.07 19.33 -23.89
N ALA A 278 -6.76 19.33 -23.68
CA ALA A 278 -6.12 18.77 -22.49
C ALA A 278 -5.48 19.90 -21.66
N TYR A 279 -5.82 19.99 -20.39
CA TYR A 279 -5.19 20.90 -19.44
C TYR A 279 -4.02 20.23 -18.76
N ASN A 280 -2.88 20.91 -18.77
CA ASN A 280 -1.70 20.52 -18.01
C ASN A 280 -1.56 21.42 -16.76
N PRO A 281 -1.75 20.88 -15.54
CA PRO A 281 -1.66 21.64 -14.29
C PRO A 281 -0.30 22.28 -14.03
N GLN A 282 0.80 21.66 -14.48
CA GLN A 282 2.17 22.16 -14.27
C GLN A 282 2.43 23.43 -15.05
N THR A 283 1.85 23.54 -16.24
CA THR A 283 2.02 24.72 -17.12
C THR A 283 0.86 25.70 -17.05
N ASN A 284 -0.23 25.33 -16.38
CA ASN A 284 -1.50 26.06 -16.35
C ASN A 284 -1.96 26.45 -17.77
N ARG A 285 -2.01 25.47 -18.66
CA ARG A 285 -2.38 25.67 -20.07
C ARG A 285 -3.26 24.56 -20.60
N TRP A 286 -4.21 24.94 -21.45
CA TRP A 286 -4.96 24.02 -22.30
C TRP A 286 -4.26 23.89 -23.66
N LEU A 287 -4.12 22.64 -24.12
CA LEU A 287 -3.60 22.30 -25.43
C LEU A 287 -4.69 21.61 -26.25
N ALA A 288 -4.71 21.88 -27.55
CA ALA A 288 -5.63 21.20 -28.45
C ALA A 288 -5.23 19.73 -28.59
N VAL A 289 -6.21 18.84 -28.49
CA VAL A 289 -6.09 17.40 -28.73
C VAL A 289 -6.77 17.11 -30.08
N PRO A 290 -6.33 16.08 -30.83
CA PRO A 290 -7.04 15.60 -32.01
C PRO A 290 -8.56 15.52 -31.80
N SER A 291 -9.31 15.97 -32.79
CA SER A 291 -10.78 15.97 -32.74
C SER A 291 -11.33 14.56 -32.98
N MET A 292 -12.44 14.25 -32.32
CA MET A 292 -13.26 13.07 -32.62
C MET A 292 -13.78 13.12 -34.06
N SER A 293 -14.19 11.96 -34.57
CA SER A 293 -14.77 11.78 -35.89
C SER A 293 -16.13 12.44 -36.01
N ALA A 294 -16.92 12.40 -34.93
CA ALA A 294 -18.27 12.96 -34.89
C ALA A 294 -18.45 13.93 -33.71
N PRO A 295 -19.15 15.07 -33.92
CA PRO A 295 -19.49 15.98 -32.83
C PRO A 295 -20.49 15.32 -31.88
N ARG A 296 -20.28 15.49 -30.56
CA ARG A 296 -21.14 14.89 -29.54
C ARG A 296 -21.17 15.67 -28.24
N SER A 297 -22.31 15.65 -27.57
CA SER A 297 -22.52 16.12 -26.19
C SER A 297 -23.34 15.11 -25.39
N TYR A 298 -23.33 15.21 -24.06
CA TYR A 298 -24.06 14.34 -23.15
C TYR A 298 -23.72 12.84 -23.36
N PHE A 299 -22.46 12.55 -23.67
CA PHE A 299 -21.93 11.21 -23.84
C PHE A 299 -21.25 10.75 -22.55
N GLY A 300 -20.99 9.45 -22.43
CA GLY A 300 -20.18 8.90 -21.35
C GLY A 300 -18.71 8.90 -21.74
N ILE A 301 -17.81 9.24 -20.81
CA ILE A 301 -16.36 9.21 -21.01
C ILE A 301 -15.70 8.42 -19.89
N GLU A 302 -14.69 7.62 -20.20
CA GLU A 302 -13.93 6.87 -19.21
C GLU A 302 -12.55 6.46 -19.77
N VAL A 303 -11.57 6.21 -18.89
CA VAL A 303 -10.28 5.63 -19.28
C VAL A 303 -10.30 4.12 -19.06
N VAL A 304 -10.00 3.35 -20.11
CA VAL A 304 -9.86 1.88 -20.04
C VAL A 304 -8.63 1.49 -20.84
N ASP A 305 -7.79 0.63 -20.28
CA ASP A 305 -6.56 0.12 -20.92
C ASP A 305 -5.70 1.26 -21.52
N GLU A 306 -5.49 2.31 -20.72
CA GLU A 306 -4.76 3.52 -21.10
C GLU A 306 -5.32 4.26 -22.34
N GLN A 307 -6.60 4.11 -22.65
CA GLN A 307 -7.26 4.82 -23.76
C GLN A 307 -8.53 5.52 -23.27
N LEU A 308 -8.86 6.69 -23.84
CA LEU A 308 -10.10 7.39 -23.50
C LEU A 308 -11.22 6.89 -24.39
N PHE A 309 -12.28 6.35 -23.82
CA PHE A 309 -13.48 5.94 -24.54
C PHE A 309 -14.56 7.00 -24.42
N VAL A 310 -15.22 7.31 -25.53
CA VAL A 310 -16.41 8.17 -25.58
C VAL A 310 -17.59 7.36 -26.12
N VAL A 311 -18.64 7.23 -25.31
CA VAL A 311 -19.74 6.29 -25.54
C VAL A 311 -21.04 7.06 -25.77
N GLY A 312 -21.67 6.83 -26.93
CA GLY A 312 -22.96 7.42 -27.25
C GLY A 312 -22.93 8.96 -27.34
N GLY A 313 -24.01 9.59 -26.88
CA GLY A 313 -24.20 11.04 -26.87
C GLY A 313 -25.25 11.52 -27.87
N PHE A 314 -25.27 12.82 -28.09
CA PHE A 314 -26.13 13.51 -29.04
C PHE A 314 -25.31 14.45 -29.92
N ASN A 315 -25.50 14.34 -31.25
CA ASN A 315 -24.76 15.11 -32.24
C ASN A 315 -25.49 16.36 -32.75
N GLY A 316 -26.67 16.67 -32.20
CA GLY A 316 -27.55 17.75 -32.67
C GLY A 316 -28.79 17.27 -33.41
N THR A 317 -28.78 16.04 -33.94
CA THR A 317 -29.90 15.46 -34.67
C THR A 317 -30.37 14.13 -34.10
N THR A 318 -29.44 13.28 -33.66
CA THR A 318 -29.72 11.90 -33.28
C THR A 318 -28.95 11.50 -32.04
N THR A 319 -29.59 10.70 -31.18
CA THR A 319 -28.90 9.97 -30.13
C THR A 319 -28.00 8.90 -30.76
N MET A 320 -26.78 8.78 -30.27
CA MET A 320 -25.72 7.98 -30.89
C MET A 320 -25.56 6.63 -30.20
N MET A 321 -25.19 5.61 -30.99
CA MET A 321 -24.67 4.32 -30.50
C MET A 321 -23.15 4.21 -30.63
N SER A 322 -22.54 5.15 -31.36
CA SER A 322 -21.13 5.11 -31.72
C SER A 322 -20.24 5.25 -30.51
N VAL A 323 -19.22 4.41 -30.44
CA VAL A 323 -18.15 4.50 -29.47
C VAL A 323 -16.87 4.85 -30.21
N GLU A 324 -16.15 5.87 -29.73
CA GLU A 324 -14.80 6.17 -30.22
C GLU A 324 -13.81 6.00 -29.07
N ARG A 325 -12.57 5.63 -29.38
CA ARG A 325 -11.46 5.55 -28.42
C ARG A 325 -10.28 6.39 -28.89
N TYR A 326 -9.69 7.16 -27.98
CA TYR A 326 -8.49 7.95 -28.24
C TYR A 326 -7.26 7.20 -27.75
N ASP A 327 -6.30 7.04 -28.66
CA ASP A 327 -4.96 6.54 -28.38
C ASP A 327 -4.00 7.73 -28.40
N GLU A 328 -3.45 8.07 -27.23
CA GLU A 328 -2.54 9.20 -27.10
C GLU A 328 -1.19 8.95 -27.78
N GLU A 329 -0.69 7.71 -27.78
CA GLU A 329 0.59 7.39 -28.42
C GLU A 329 0.50 7.54 -29.94
N ALA A 330 -0.62 7.09 -30.52
CA ALA A 330 -0.91 7.31 -31.93
C ALA A 330 -1.36 8.75 -32.25
N GLY A 331 -1.85 9.48 -31.24
CA GLY A 331 -2.43 10.80 -31.40
C GLY A 331 -3.70 10.81 -32.27
N MET A 332 -4.53 9.78 -32.17
CA MET A 332 -5.67 9.56 -33.07
C MET A 332 -6.88 8.95 -32.37
N TRP A 333 -8.07 9.23 -32.90
CA TRP A 333 -9.31 8.57 -32.54
C TRP A 333 -9.61 7.39 -33.47
N TYR A 334 -10.15 6.32 -32.89
CA TYR A 334 -10.55 5.11 -33.61
C TYR A 334 -11.98 4.75 -33.24
N ASP A 335 -12.71 4.19 -34.21
CA ASP A 335 -14.00 3.57 -33.92
C ASP A 335 -13.81 2.35 -33.01
N ALA A 336 -14.72 2.19 -32.05
CA ALA A 336 -14.87 1.02 -31.21
C ALA A 336 -16.27 0.42 -31.39
N SER A 337 -16.49 -0.75 -30.81
CA SER A 337 -17.78 -1.44 -30.90
C SER A 337 -18.91 -0.58 -30.33
N ASN A 338 -19.93 -0.37 -31.15
CA ASN A 338 -21.10 0.41 -30.79
C ASN A 338 -21.87 -0.20 -29.61
N THR A 339 -22.58 0.65 -28.87
CA THR A 339 -23.62 0.19 -27.96
C THR A 339 -24.77 -0.46 -28.73
N ARG A 340 -25.52 -1.34 -28.06
CA ARG A 340 -26.69 -1.99 -28.69
C ARG A 340 -27.88 -1.05 -28.90
N LEU A 341 -27.96 0.01 -28.11
CA LEU A 341 -29.06 0.97 -28.11
C LEU A 341 -28.50 2.41 -28.11
N PRO A 342 -29.16 3.36 -28.79
CA PRO A 342 -28.79 4.76 -28.72
C PRO A 342 -28.93 5.29 -27.30
N CYS A 343 -27.92 5.99 -26.79
CA CYS A 343 -27.95 6.54 -25.43
C CYS A 343 -27.26 7.92 -25.33
N SER A 344 -27.80 8.76 -24.44
CA SER A 344 -27.28 10.09 -24.09
C SER A 344 -27.65 10.42 -22.64
N GLY A 345 -26.95 11.38 -22.01
CA GLY A 345 -27.08 11.66 -20.58
C GLY A 345 -26.42 10.59 -19.72
N LEU A 346 -25.30 10.06 -20.18
CA LEU A 346 -24.63 8.90 -19.59
C LEU A 346 -23.65 9.28 -18.48
N SER A 347 -23.45 8.33 -17.56
CA SER A 347 -22.30 8.25 -16.67
C SER A 347 -21.60 6.92 -16.95
N CYS A 348 -20.27 6.92 -16.95
CA CYS A 348 -19.44 5.72 -17.12
C CYS A 348 -18.63 5.47 -15.85
N SER A 349 -18.25 4.21 -15.63
CA SER A 349 -17.39 3.79 -14.54
C SER A 349 -16.73 2.45 -14.92
N VAL A 350 -15.47 2.27 -14.54
CA VAL A 350 -14.74 1.02 -14.73
C VAL A 350 -14.88 0.13 -13.51
N LEU A 351 -15.31 -1.12 -13.71
CA LEU A 351 -15.25 -2.16 -12.69
C LEU A 351 -14.08 -3.10 -12.98
N HIS A 352 -13.06 -3.06 -12.13
CA HIS A 352 -11.97 -4.04 -12.13
C HIS A 352 -12.42 -5.33 -11.43
N GLY A 353 -12.03 -6.49 -11.95
CA GLY A 353 -12.56 -7.80 -11.54
C GLY A 353 -12.40 -8.15 -10.05
N ASN A 354 -13.49 -8.62 -9.43
CA ASN A 354 -13.57 -9.06 -8.04
C ASN A 354 -12.74 -10.32 -7.74
N HIS A 355 -11.85 -10.25 -6.73
CA HIS A 355 -11.61 -11.23 -5.66
C HIS A 355 -10.23 -10.97 -5.01
N THR A 356 -10.16 -10.04 -4.05
CA THR A 356 -8.94 -9.89 -3.24
C THR A 356 -9.01 -10.77 -1.99
N VAL A 357 -7.94 -11.53 -1.76
CA VAL A 357 -7.68 -12.40 -0.58
C VAL A 357 -8.02 -11.73 0.76
N VAL A 358 -8.02 -10.40 0.81
CA VAL A 358 -8.36 -9.58 1.98
C VAL A 358 -9.77 -9.81 2.50
N GLU A 359 -10.79 -10.02 1.65
CA GLU A 359 -12.15 -10.32 2.12
C GLU A 359 -12.27 -11.69 2.81
N LYS A 360 -11.35 -12.62 2.53
CA LYS A 360 -11.28 -13.93 3.20
C LYS A 360 -10.56 -13.87 4.55
N LEU A 361 -9.64 -12.92 4.72
CA LEU A 361 -8.85 -12.77 5.94
C LEU A 361 -9.56 -11.90 6.98
N PHE A 362 -10.31 -10.89 6.53
CA PHE A 362 -11.04 -9.96 7.39
C PHE A 362 -12.43 -9.71 6.80
N PRO A 363 -13.42 -10.58 7.08
CA PRO A 363 -14.78 -10.35 6.64
C PRO A 363 -15.28 -9.04 7.25
N ARG A 364 -15.66 -8.08 6.38
CA ARG A 364 -16.35 -6.86 6.82
C ARG A 364 -17.63 -7.31 7.51
N ASP A 365 -17.70 -7.14 8.82
CA ASP A 365 -18.67 -7.76 9.71
C ASP A 365 -20.06 -7.99 9.11
N ALA A 366 -20.48 -9.26 9.10
CA ALA A 366 -21.88 -9.62 9.14
C ALA A 366 -22.42 -9.23 10.53
N THR A 367 -22.88 -7.99 10.66
CA THR A 367 -23.78 -7.63 11.76
C THR A 367 -25.04 -8.50 11.69
N THR A 368 -25.02 -9.56 12.50
CA THR A 368 -26.14 -10.11 13.28
C THR A 368 -27.54 -9.56 12.93
N LEU A 369 -28.24 -10.26 12.04
CA LEU A 369 -29.70 -10.40 12.13
C LEU A 369 -29.99 -11.72 12.86
N ALA A 370 -29.74 -11.73 14.16
CA ALA A 370 -30.25 -12.77 15.03
C ALA A 370 -31.70 -12.43 15.42
N ASN A 371 -32.61 -13.33 15.02
CA ASN A 371 -33.90 -13.60 15.65
C ASN A 371 -34.98 -12.51 15.64
N VAL A 372 -35.72 -12.42 14.53
CA VAL A 372 -37.17 -12.15 14.56
C VAL A 372 -37.88 -13.12 13.63
N GLN A 373 -37.87 -14.41 13.97
CA GLN A 373 -38.87 -15.37 13.48
C GLN A 373 -39.12 -16.40 14.59
N GLY A 374 -40.29 -16.30 15.23
CA GLY A 374 -40.70 -17.29 16.23
C GLY A 374 -41.77 -16.79 17.20
N ALA A 375 -42.97 -16.45 16.71
CA ALA A 375 -44.23 -16.61 17.43
C ALA A 375 -45.42 -16.22 16.54
N ALA A 376 -45.72 -17.05 15.54
CA ALA A 376 -47.05 -17.09 14.92
C ALA A 376 -47.35 -18.55 14.59
N GLY A 377 -48.25 -19.17 15.37
CA GLY A 377 -48.80 -20.49 15.07
C GLY A 377 -49.28 -21.29 16.29
N GLY A 378 -50.61 -21.32 16.48
CA GLY A 378 -51.37 -22.22 17.37
C GLY A 378 -52.05 -21.45 18.50
N SER A 379 -53.37 -21.22 18.56
CA SER A 379 -54.56 -21.94 18.07
C SER A 379 -55.67 -20.87 17.91
N ILE A 380 -56.68 -20.93 17.03
CA ILE A 380 -57.60 -21.98 16.56
C ILE A 380 -57.92 -21.69 15.09
#